data_AF-A0A8T4ZUH9-F1
#
_entry.id   AF-A0A8T4ZUH9-F1
#
_cell.length_a   1.000
_cell.length_b   1.000
_cell.length_c   1.000
_cell.angle_alpha   90.00
_cell.angle_beta   90.00
_cell.angle_gamma   90.00
#
_symmetry.space_group_name_H-M   'P 1'
#
loop_
_entity.id
_entity.type
_entity.pdbx_description
1 polymer ?
#
loop_
_entity_poly.entity_id
_entity_poly.type
_entity_poly.pdbx_seq_one_letter_code
_entity_poly.pdbx_strand_id
1 'polypeptide(L)'
;MRDLELGAEKVNRAYVEKLVFDVRRSIEVIVGYTVKPYEAMSESERYAVRYNLIVMMEALAALVLHVVRRVFNEEPETPSHAFRIIRDRGLISTEECDGLLKLLGLRNLLVHRYWVID
;
A
#
# COMPACT_ATOMS: atom_id res chain seq x y z
N MET A 1 4.03 -13.52 -17.48
CA MET A 1 5.22 -14.13 -16.84
C MET A 1 6.53 -13.73 -17.51
N ARG A 2 6.70 -13.83 -18.83
CA ARG A 2 7.96 -13.46 -19.53
C ARG A 2 8.45 -12.02 -19.28
N ASP A 3 7.53 -11.06 -19.17
CA ASP A 3 7.87 -9.64 -18.91
C ASP A 3 8.38 -9.39 -17.47
N LEU A 4 7.96 -10.23 -16.50
CA LEU A 4 8.44 -10.11 -15.11
C LEU A 4 9.90 -10.50 -15.00
N GLU A 5 10.32 -11.54 -15.73
CA GLU A 5 11.71 -12.02 -15.74
C GLU A 5 12.64 -11.02 -16.45
N LEU A 6 12.20 -10.42 -17.56
CA LEU A 6 12.98 -9.44 -18.33
C LEU A 6 13.04 -8.05 -17.65
N GLY A 7 12.04 -7.70 -16.85
CA GLY A 7 11.94 -6.40 -16.19
C GLY A 7 12.55 -6.35 -14.78
N ALA A 8 12.76 -7.50 -14.13
CA ALA A 8 13.28 -7.57 -12.76
C ALA A 8 14.67 -6.93 -12.60
N GLU A 9 15.52 -6.99 -13.63
CA GLU A 9 16.86 -6.37 -13.60
C GLU A 9 16.81 -4.83 -13.54
N LYS A 10 15.69 -4.22 -13.97
CA LYS A 10 15.50 -2.75 -13.98
C LYS A 10 14.94 -2.20 -12.67
N VAL A 11 14.58 -3.09 -11.74
CA VAL A 11 14.04 -2.76 -10.44
C VAL A 11 15.20 -2.49 -9.47
N ASN A 12 15.20 -1.33 -8.81
CA ASN A 12 16.08 -1.09 -7.68
C ASN A 12 15.69 -2.01 -6.51
N ARG A 13 16.47 -3.08 -6.30
CA ARG A 13 16.19 -4.10 -5.28
C ARG A 13 16.23 -3.54 -3.86
N ALA A 14 17.24 -2.75 -3.52
CA ALA A 14 17.36 -2.16 -2.19
C ALA A 14 16.17 -1.24 -1.86
N TYR A 15 15.68 -0.49 -2.86
CA TYR A 15 14.49 0.33 -2.70
C TYR A 15 13.22 -0.51 -2.47
N VAL A 16 13.04 -1.58 -3.25
CA VAL A 16 11.92 -2.51 -3.06
C VAL A 16 11.98 -3.19 -1.70
N GLU A 17 13.15 -3.67 -1.28
CA GLU A 17 13.35 -4.30 0.03
C GLU A 17 12.99 -3.35 1.17
N LYS A 18 13.41 -2.08 1.08
CA LYS A 18 13.02 -1.04 2.02
C LYS A 18 11.49 -0.87 2.08
N LEU A 19 10.84 -0.72 0.92
CA LEU A 19 9.39 -0.53 0.86
C LEU A 19 8.62 -1.74 1.42
N VAL A 20 9.07 -2.96 1.10
CA VAL A 20 8.49 -4.20 1.64
C VAL A 20 8.69 -4.27 3.15
N PHE A 21 9.84 -3.85 3.66
CA PHE A 21 10.08 -3.74 5.10
C PHE A 21 9.12 -2.74 5.77
N ASP A 22 8.97 -1.54 5.21
CA ASP A 22 8.08 -0.49 5.74
C ASP A 22 6.61 -0.97 5.78
N VAL A 23 6.16 -1.67 4.73
CA VAL A 23 4.82 -2.29 4.67
C VAL A 23 4.67 -3.34 5.77
N ARG A 24 5.59 -4.30 5.86
CA ARG A 24 5.51 -5.38 6.86
C ARG A 24 5.52 -4.83 8.28
N ARG A 25 6.39 -3.86 8.56
CA ARG A 25 6.47 -3.23 9.87
C ARG A 25 5.18 -2.52 10.24
N SER A 26 4.57 -1.82 9.30
CA SER A 26 3.29 -1.15 9.52
C SER A 26 2.16 -2.15 9.80
N ILE A 27 2.11 -3.26 9.06
CA ILE A 27 1.14 -4.35 9.29
C ILE A 27 1.32 -4.94 10.69
N GLU A 28 2.55 -5.25 11.10
CA GLU A 28 2.83 -5.78 12.44
C GLU A 28 2.28 -4.86 13.54
N VAL A 29 2.48 -3.56 13.42
CA VAL A 29 1.99 -2.58 14.40
C VAL A 29 0.46 -2.51 14.39
N ILE A 30 -0.17 -2.44 13.21
CA ILE A 30 -1.64 -2.39 13.08
C ILE A 30 -2.27 -3.63 13.71
N VAL A 31 -1.78 -4.83 13.34
CA VAL A 31 -2.26 -6.11 13.88
C VAL A 31 -2.00 -6.21 15.38
N GLY A 32 -0.90 -5.66 15.89
CA GLY A 32 -0.63 -5.58 17.33
C GLY A 32 -1.73 -4.86 18.12
N TYR A 33 -2.45 -3.92 17.51
CA TYR A 33 -3.57 -3.23 18.14
C TYR A 33 -4.92 -3.92 17.98
N THR A 34 -5.08 -4.90 17.07
CA THR A 34 -6.37 -5.59 16.86
C THR A 34 -6.74 -6.57 17.96
N VAL A 35 -5.89 -6.71 18.98
CA VAL A 35 -6.14 -7.52 20.18
C VAL A 35 -7.31 -7.03 21.05
N LYS A 36 -7.80 -5.81 20.79
CA LYS A 36 -8.98 -5.23 21.45
C LYS A 36 -9.87 -4.48 20.46
N PRO A 37 -11.18 -4.32 20.77
CA PRO A 37 -12.09 -3.51 19.97
C PRO A 37 -11.62 -2.05 19.85
N TYR A 38 -11.99 -1.39 18.76
CA TYR A 38 -11.63 0.01 18.49
C TYR A 38 -12.08 0.97 19.60
N GLU A 39 -13.26 0.71 20.16
CA GLU A 39 -13.86 1.51 21.25
C GLU A 39 -13.01 1.43 22.53
N ALA A 40 -12.29 0.32 22.73
CA ALA A 40 -11.40 0.10 23.86
C ALA A 40 -9.96 0.59 23.61
N MET A 41 -9.66 1.11 22.42
CA MET A 41 -8.38 1.76 22.13
C MET A 41 -8.35 3.16 22.72
N SER A 42 -7.22 3.52 23.34
CA SER A 42 -6.90 4.89 23.71
C SER A 42 -6.74 5.74 22.45
N GLU A 43 -6.84 7.05 22.61
CA GLU A 43 -6.62 8.00 21.52
C GLU A 43 -5.24 7.84 20.88
N SER A 44 -4.20 7.61 21.69
CA SER A 44 -2.83 7.38 21.20
C SER A 44 -2.68 6.10 20.38
N GLU A 45 -3.36 5.02 20.75
CA GLU A 45 -3.37 3.77 19.98
C GLU A 45 -4.12 3.94 18.66
N ARG A 46 -5.26 4.64 18.67
CA ARG A 46 -5.98 4.98 17.44
C ARG A 46 -5.12 5.80 16.50
N TYR A 47 -4.40 6.81 17.00
CA TYR A 47 -3.45 7.57 16.18
C TYR A 47 -2.30 6.70 15.66
N ALA A 48 -1.77 5.78 16.46
CA ALA A 48 -0.74 4.85 16.01
C ALA A 48 -1.24 3.98 14.84
N VAL A 49 -2.45 3.43 14.92
CA VAL A 49 -3.08 2.67 13.82
C VAL A 49 -3.27 3.54 12.59
N ARG A 50 -3.85 4.75 12.75
CA ARG A 50 -4.08 5.70 11.64
C ARG A 50 -2.78 6.05 10.92
N TYR A 51 -1.72 6.34 11.68
CA TYR A 51 -0.40 6.63 11.13
C TYR A 51 0.18 5.45 10.36
N ASN A 52 0.15 4.24 10.93
CA ASN A 52 0.70 3.06 10.25
C ASN A 52 -0.10 2.68 8.99
N LEU A 53 -1.41 2.92 8.95
CA LEU A 53 -2.22 2.75 7.73
C LEU A 53 -1.75 3.70 6.61
N ILE A 54 -1.42 4.96 6.95
CA ILE A 54 -0.89 5.92 5.99
C ILE A 54 0.48 5.44 5.47
N VAL A 55 1.41 5.12 6.37
CA VAL A 55 2.77 4.65 6.01
C VAL A 55 2.72 3.41 5.13
N MET A 56 1.90 2.43 5.50
CA MET A 56 1.70 1.19 4.73
C MET A 56 1.25 1.50 3.30
N MET A 57 0.23 2.35 3.14
CA MET A 57 -0.32 2.67 1.82
C MET A 57 0.60 3.56 0.99
N GLU A 58 1.40 4.42 1.60
CA GLU A 58 2.44 5.19 0.92
C GLU A 58 3.55 4.28 0.37
N ALA A 59 4.01 3.34 1.19
CA ALA A 59 5.02 2.38 0.77
C ALA A 59 4.51 1.46 -0.34
N LEU A 60 3.26 0.97 -0.25
CA LEU A 60 2.62 0.19 -1.32
C LEU A 60 2.45 1.00 -2.61
N ALA A 61 2.00 2.26 -2.52
CA ALA A 61 1.85 3.14 -3.67
C ALA A 61 3.19 3.37 -4.38
N ALA A 62 4.25 3.63 -3.61
CA ALA A 62 5.60 3.78 -4.14
C ALA A 62 6.12 2.49 -4.79
N LEU A 63 5.86 1.34 -4.16
CA LEU A 63 6.26 0.02 -4.66
C LEU A 63 5.60 -0.28 -5.99
N VAL A 64 4.28 -0.14 -6.08
CA VAL A 64 3.54 -0.48 -7.30
C VAL A 64 3.89 0.47 -8.45
N LEU A 65 4.07 1.77 -8.18
CA LEU A 65 4.53 2.72 -9.19
C LEU A 65 5.92 2.37 -9.72
N HIS A 66 6.83 1.98 -8.83
CA HIS A 66 8.18 1.56 -9.22
C HIS A 66 8.16 0.28 -10.06
N VAL A 67 7.39 -0.73 -9.63
CA VAL A 67 7.25 -1.99 -10.37
C VAL A 67 6.65 -1.74 -11.75
N VAL A 68 5.54 -1.02 -11.85
CA VAL A 68 4.87 -0.76 -13.14
C VAL A 68 5.79 0.00 -14.09
N ARG A 69 6.48 1.05 -13.61
CA ARG A 69 7.39 1.86 -14.45
C ARG A 69 8.60 1.07 -14.92
N ARG A 70 9.15 0.18 -14.09
CA ARG A 70 10.42 -0.52 -14.40
C ARG A 70 10.24 -1.85 -15.08
N VAL A 71 9.21 -2.60 -14.70
CA VAL A 71 8.95 -3.95 -15.22
C VAL A 71 8.06 -3.89 -16.45
N PHE A 72 7.01 -3.06 -16.42
CA PHE A 72 6.02 -3.00 -17.48
C PHE A 72 6.24 -1.85 -18.47
N ASN A 73 7.17 -0.94 -18.15
CA ASN A 73 7.48 0.25 -18.95
C ASN A 73 6.22 1.09 -19.25
N GLU A 74 5.30 1.12 -18.28
CA GLU A 74 4.10 1.94 -18.30
C GLU A 74 4.24 3.13 -17.34
N GLU A 75 3.57 4.24 -17.65
CA GLU A 75 3.64 5.47 -16.87
C GLU A 75 2.29 5.77 -16.18
N PRO A 76 1.97 5.07 -15.07
CA PRO A 76 0.75 5.36 -14.34
C PRO A 76 0.79 6.77 -13.74
N GLU A 77 -0.26 7.53 -14.01
CA GLU A 77 -0.48 8.87 -13.45
C GLU A 77 -0.78 8.85 -11.95
N THR A 78 -1.36 7.75 -11.44
CA THR A 78 -1.79 7.63 -10.05
C THR A 78 -1.53 6.23 -9.48
N PRO A 79 -1.40 6.07 -8.15
CA PRO A 79 -1.27 4.75 -7.53
C PRO A 79 -2.46 3.82 -7.83
N SER A 80 -3.68 4.37 -7.92
CA SER A 80 -4.88 3.59 -8.28
C SER A 80 -4.78 3.04 -9.70
N HIS A 81 -4.27 3.82 -10.65
CA HIS A 81 -3.98 3.33 -12.00
C HIS A 81 -2.94 2.21 -11.96
N ALA A 82 -1.85 2.38 -11.20
CA ALA A 82 -0.81 1.37 -11.07
C ALA A 82 -1.32 0.05 -10.48
N PHE A 83 -2.19 0.09 -9.46
CA PHE A 83 -2.83 -1.11 -8.92
C PHE A 83 -3.68 -1.86 -9.96
N ARG A 84 -4.43 -1.12 -10.79
CA ARG A 84 -5.22 -1.71 -11.88
C ARG A 84 -4.32 -2.36 -12.94
N ILE A 85 -3.20 -1.73 -13.28
CA ILE A 85 -2.22 -2.31 -14.21
C ILE A 85 -1.71 -3.66 -13.67
N ILE A 86 -1.26 -3.72 -12.41
CA ILE A 86 -0.73 -5.00 -11.88
C ILE A 86 -1.81 -6.10 -11.78
N ARG A 87 -3.07 -5.73 -11.52
CA ARG A 87 -4.22 -6.64 -11.61
C ARG A 87 -4.40 -7.16 -13.05
N ASP A 88 -4.40 -6.27 -14.03
CA ASP A 88 -4.60 -6.63 -15.44
C ASP A 88 -3.45 -7.50 -15.98
N ARG A 89 -2.25 -7.38 -15.37
CA ARG A 89 -1.11 -8.28 -15.61
C ARG A 89 -1.16 -9.60 -14.83
N GLY A 90 -2.18 -9.81 -14.00
CA GLY A 90 -2.40 -11.03 -13.21
C GLY A 90 -1.49 -11.20 -12.00
N LEU A 91 -0.89 -10.11 -11.49
CA LEU A 91 -0.05 -10.17 -10.27
C LEU A 91 -0.87 -10.20 -8.98
N ILE A 92 -2.07 -9.66 -9.01
CA ILE A 92 -3.04 -9.65 -7.91
C ILE A 92 -4.42 -9.96 -8.46
N SER A 93 -5.32 -10.47 -7.62
CA SER A 93 -6.70 -10.71 -7.97
C SER A 93 -7.51 -9.40 -8.06
N THR A 94 -8.71 -9.47 -8.63
CA THR A 94 -9.64 -8.33 -8.64
C THR A 94 -10.04 -7.93 -7.23
N GLU A 95 -10.28 -8.90 -6.35
CA GLU A 95 -10.66 -8.70 -4.95
C GLU A 95 -9.54 -8.00 -4.17
N GLU A 96 -8.29 -8.42 -4.37
CA GLU A 96 -7.11 -7.77 -3.77
C GLU A 96 -6.98 -6.33 -4.26
N CYS A 97 -7.13 -6.11 -5.57
CA CYS A 97 -7.08 -4.76 -6.17
C CYS A 97 -8.17 -3.85 -5.57
N ASP A 98 -9.41 -4.33 -5.47
CA ASP A 98 -10.51 -3.55 -4.91
C ASP A 98 -10.29 -3.22 -3.43
N GLY A 99 -9.73 -4.16 -2.66
CA GLY A 99 -9.30 -3.94 -1.28
C GLY A 99 -8.24 -2.84 -1.18
N LEU A 100 -7.20 -2.90 -2.01
CA LEU A 100 -6.13 -1.91 -2.06
C LEU A 100 -6.64 -0.52 -2.45
N LEU A 101 -7.57 -0.43 -3.40
CA LEU A 101 -8.19 0.84 -3.81
C LEU A 101 -9.03 1.45 -2.69
N LYS A 102 -9.77 0.64 -1.92
CA LYS A 102 -10.50 1.10 -0.72
C LYS A 102 -9.53 1.61 0.36
N LEU A 103 -8.44 0.91 0.61
CA LEU A 103 -7.39 1.34 1.55
C LEU A 103 -6.71 2.63 1.11
N LEU A 104 -6.46 2.81 -0.20
CA LEU A 104 -5.94 4.06 -0.74
C LEU A 104 -6.91 5.23 -0.50
N GLY A 105 -8.21 5.00 -0.66
CA GLY A 105 -9.26 5.95 -0.30
C GLY A 105 -9.26 6.30 1.19
N LEU A 106 -9.17 5.29 2.06
CA LEU A 106 -9.07 5.49 3.52
C LEU A 106 -7.84 6.34 3.88
N ARG A 107 -6.68 6.04 3.29
CA ARG A 107 -5.46 6.85 3.46
C ARG A 107 -5.70 8.32 3.09
N ASN A 108 -6.42 8.61 2.00
CA ASN A 108 -6.73 9.99 1.62
C ASN A 108 -7.62 10.69 2.65
N LEU A 109 -8.59 9.99 3.22
CA LEU A 109 -9.41 10.53 4.30
C LEU A 109 -8.56 10.79 5.55
N LEU A 110 -7.70 9.84 5.93
CA LEU A 110 -6.84 9.95 7.12
C LEU A 110 -5.81 11.09 7.01
N VAL A 111 -5.32 11.38 5.81
CA VAL A 111 -4.36 12.47 5.57
C VAL A 111 -5.06 13.83 5.47
N HIS A 112 -6.14 13.93 4.70
CA HIS A 112 -6.72 15.22 4.31
C HIS A 112 -7.98 15.62 5.09
N ARG A 113 -8.58 14.70 5.83
CA ARG A 113 -9.87 14.89 6.52
C ARG A 113 -9.86 14.25 7.91
N TYR A 114 -8.72 14.27 8.60
CA TYR A 114 -8.56 13.61 9.90
C TYR A 114 -9.54 14.10 10.98
N TRP A 115 -10.15 15.28 10.80
CA TRP A 115 -11.19 15.82 11.68
C TRP A 115 -12.63 15.35 11.35
N VAL A 116 -12.82 14.61 10.26
CA VAL A 116 -14.13 14.08 9.82
C VAL A 116 -14.29 12.59 10.16
N ILE A 117 -13.20 11.92 10.54
CA ILE A 117 -13.19 10.49 10.81
C ILE A 117 -13.43 10.24 12.31
N ASP A 118 -14.62 9.71 12.61
CA ASP A 118 -15.00 9.13 13.91
C ASP A 118 -14.18 7.86 14.21
#